data_AF-M7N4I9-F1
#
_entry.id   AF-M7N4I9-F1
#
_cell.length_a   1.000
_cell.length_b   1.000
_cell.length_c   1.000
_cell.angle_alpha   90.00
_cell.angle_beta   90.00
_cell.angle_gamma   90.00
#
_symmetry.space_group_name_H-M   'P 1'
#
loop_
_entity.id
_entity.type
_entity.pdbx_description
1 polymer ?
#
loop_
_entity_poly.entity_id
_entity_poly.type
_entity_poly.pdbx_seq_one_letter_code
_entity_poly.pdbx_strand_id
1 'polypeptide(L)'
;MTKYEELCKAYAKNLSDFKTYKELCYHFAINLMEQLKQEFNIPPDRLQLRSKEDSKETTDNMLEAMDMQKDTFWHIRFSITVCSEADEQLKESMSFEICIKKLPSHFLLSIPNEREFIILEKEEGYNFSEFFSYLFTSLKNFYEQELERFLSTAPSTSSGKKEQSPIGFRFDVIDD
;
A
#
# COMPACT_ATOMS: atom_id res chain seq x y z
N MET A 1 -5.38 -45.67 10.45
CA MET A 1 -4.99 -44.41 9.78
C MET A 1 -3.57 -44.55 9.29
N THR A 2 -3.27 -44.20 8.04
CA THR A 2 -1.92 -44.34 7.46
C THR A 2 -1.13 -43.03 7.59
N LYS A 3 0.21 -43.11 7.48
CA LYS A 3 1.07 -41.91 7.43
C LYS A 3 0.68 -40.96 6.30
N TYR A 4 0.25 -41.50 5.16
CA TYR A 4 -0.24 -40.69 4.03
C TYR A 4 -1.54 -39.96 4.38
N GLU A 5 -2.50 -40.63 5.03
CA GLU A 5 -3.74 -40.01 5.50
C GLU A 5 -3.48 -38.89 6.52
N GLU A 6 -2.48 -39.03 7.39
CA GLU A 6 -2.05 -37.98 8.31
C GLU A 6 -1.52 -36.75 7.56
N LEU A 7 -0.69 -36.96 6.53
CA LEU A 7 -0.21 -35.88 5.66
C LEU A 7 -1.37 -35.18 4.93
N CYS A 8 -2.32 -35.94 4.38
CA CYS A 8 -3.49 -35.37 3.72
C CYS A 8 -4.34 -34.52 4.69
N LYS A 9 -4.54 -34.97 5.93
CA LYS A 9 -5.26 -34.19 6.95
C LYS A 9 -4.50 -32.91 7.33
N ALA A 10 -3.18 -33.00 7.52
CA ALA A 10 -2.35 -31.83 7.81
C ALA A 10 -2.39 -30.81 6.66
N TYR A 11 -2.32 -31.27 5.41
CA TYR A 11 -2.43 -30.41 4.23
C TYR A 11 -3.81 -29.73 4.12
N ALA A 12 -4.89 -30.47 4.34
CA ALA A 12 -6.25 -29.91 4.34
C ALA A 12 -6.43 -28.84 5.41
N LYS A 13 -5.89 -29.06 6.61
CA LYS A 13 -5.88 -28.05 7.68
C LYS A 13 -5.09 -26.82 7.25
N ASN A 14 -3.88 -27.01 6.72
CA ASN A 14 -3.03 -25.90 6.26
C ASN A 14 -3.72 -25.05 5.18
N LEU A 15 -4.39 -25.68 4.20
CA LEU A 15 -5.18 -24.96 3.20
C LEU A 15 -6.30 -24.13 3.82
N SER A 16 -7.03 -24.69 4.79
CA SER A 16 -8.08 -23.96 5.52
C SER A 16 -7.50 -22.77 6.28
N ASP A 17 -6.39 -22.97 7.00
CA ASP A 17 -5.74 -21.91 7.78
C ASP A 17 -5.27 -20.77 6.85
N PHE A 18 -4.66 -21.09 5.70
CA PHE A 18 -4.24 -20.09 4.71
C PHE A 18 -5.40 -19.34 4.08
N LYS A 19 -6.52 -20.03 3.82
CA LYS A 19 -7.73 -19.38 3.29
C LYS A 19 -8.27 -18.36 4.28
N THR A 20 -8.40 -18.74 5.56
CA THR A 20 -8.83 -17.83 6.63
C THR A 20 -7.85 -16.67 6.80
N TYR A 21 -6.54 -16.93 6.77
CA TYR A 21 -5.53 -15.88 6.84
C TYR A 21 -5.66 -14.85 5.70
N LYS A 22 -5.89 -15.33 4.46
CA LYS A 22 -6.10 -14.48 3.29
C LYS A 22 -7.36 -13.62 3.46
N GLU A 23 -8.48 -14.22 3.89
CA GLU A 23 -9.74 -13.50 4.12
C GLU A 23 -9.58 -12.40 5.18
N LEU A 24 -8.87 -12.68 6.27
CA LEU A 24 -8.57 -11.68 7.30
C LEU A 24 -7.76 -10.50 6.76
N CYS A 25 -6.70 -10.76 5.98
CA CYS A 25 -5.89 -9.70 5.38
C CYS A 25 -6.68 -8.90 4.34
N TYR A 26 -7.54 -9.55 3.56
CA TYR A 26 -8.42 -8.91 2.59
C TYR A 26 -9.41 -7.94 3.26
N HIS A 27 -10.09 -8.36 4.33
CA HIS A 27 -11.02 -7.49 5.04
C HIS A 27 -10.30 -6.34 5.74
N PHE A 28 -9.11 -6.58 6.29
CA PHE A 28 -8.26 -5.54 6.84
C PHE A 28 -7.86 -4.51 5.77
N ALA A 29 -7.47 -4.96 4.58
CA ALA A 29 -7.10 -4.11 3.45
C ALA A 29 -8.24 -3.17 3.00
N ILE A 30 -9.47 -3.72 2.89
CA ILE A 30 -10.66 -2.93 2.56
C ILE A 30 -10.87 -1.85 3.62
N ASN A 31 -10.86 -2.24 4.90
CA ASN A 31 -11.08 -1.31 5.99
C ASN A 31 -10.01 -0.21 6.05
N LEU A 32 -8.74 -0.55 5.80
CA LEU A 32 -7.65 0.41 5.69
C LEU A 32 -7.91 1.45 4.60
N MET A 33 -8.31 1.04 3.39
CA MET A 33 -8.58 1.96 2.28
C MET A 33 -9.81 2.82 2.51
N GLU A 34 -10.87 2.25 3.09
CA GLU A 34 -12.08 3.00 3.47
C GLU A 34 -11.77 4.07 4.52
N GLN A 35 -11.04 3.70 5.58
CA GLN A 35 -10.64 4.64 6.62
C GLN A 35 -9.65 5.69 6.11
N LEU A 36 -8.70 5.33 5.24
CA LEU A 36 -7.78 6.29 4.63
C LEU A 36 -8.55 7.36 3.84
N LYS A 37 -9.52 6.92 3.02
CA LYS A 37 -10.39 7.82 2.25
C LYS A 37 -11.16 8.78 3.16
N GLN A 38 -11.69 8.28 4.28
CA GLN A 38 -12.46 9.07 5.24
C GLN A 38 -11.57 10.05 6.01
N GLU A 39 -10.47 9.58 6.59
CA GLU A 39 -9.53 10.39 7.37
C GLU A 39 -8.99 11.57 6.56
N PHE A 40 -8.59 11.30 5.31
CA PHE A 40 -8.00 12.32 4.44
C PHE A 40 -9.05 13.08 3.62
N ASN A 41 -10.34 12.73 3.76
CA ASN A 41 -11.44 13.26 2.94
C ASN A 41 -11.16 13.21 1.43
N ILE A 42 -10.62 12.09 0.94
CA ILE A 42 -10.21 11.94 -0.46
C ILE A 42 -11.45 11.75 -1.34
N PRO A 43 -11.60 12.54 -2.43
CA PRO A 43 -12.65 12.34 -3.41
C PRO A 43 -12.64 10.91 -4.01
N PRO A 44 -13.81 10.31 -4.31
CA PRO A 44 -13.89 8.92 -4.76
C PRO A 44 -13.05 8.57 -6.00
N ASP A 45 -12.86 9.52 -6.90
CA ASP A 45 -12.09 9.39 -8.15
C ASP A 45 -10.57 9.56 -7.95
N ARG A 46 -10.14 9.96 -6.75
CA ARG A 46 -8.75 10.31 -6.44
C ARG A 46 -8.01 9.28 -5.59
N LEU A 47 -8.68 8.24 -5.11
CA LEU A 47 -8.05 7.07 -4.49
C LEU A 47 -8.38 5.84 -5.34
N GLN A 48 -7.38 5.27 -6.00
CA GLN A 48 -7.57 4.15 -6.93
C GLN A 48 -6.66 2.99 -6.55
N LEU A 49 -7.18 1.77 -6.50
CA LEU A 49 -6.32 0.59 -6.35
C LEU A 49 -5.61 0.31 -7.69
N ARG A 50 -4.40 -0.22 -7.60
CA ARG A 50 -3.59 -0.59 -8.76
C ARG A 50 -3.51 -2.11 -8.86
N SER A 51 -3.62 -2.63 -10.08
CA SER A 51 -3.54 -4.06 -10.33
C SER A 51 -2.17 -4.62 -9.92
N LYS A 52 -2.16 -5.83 -9.38
CA LYS A 52 -0.94 -6.58 -9.05
C LYS A 52 -0.24 -7.14 -10.28
N GLU A 53 -0.97 -7.30 -11.38
CA GLU A 53 -0.43 -7.83 -12.64
C GLU A 53 0.24 -6.69 -13.45
N ASP A 54 -0.39 -5.51 -13.48
CA ASP A 54 0.17 -4.29 -14.06
C ASP A 54 -0.14 -3.09 -13.15
N SER A 55 0.91 -2.49 -12.58
CA SER A 55 0.76 -1.35 -11.66
C SER A 55 0.22 -0.08 -12.34
N LYS A 56 0.21 -0.03 -13.68
CA LYS A 56 -0.39 1.08 -14.44
C LYS A 56 -1.91 0.98 -14.52
N GLU A 57 -2.45 -0.23 -14.47
CA GLU A 57 -3.89 -0.46 -14.54
C GLU A 57 -4.54 -0.23 -13.18
N THR A 58 -5.73 0.35 -13.20
CA THR A 58 -6.58 0.50 -12.02
C THR A 58 -7.53 -0.68 -11.88
N THR A 59 -7.91 -1.00 -10.66
CA THR A 59 -8.95 -2.01 -10.38
C THR A 59 -9.82 -1.54 -9.22
N ASP A 60 -11.09 -1.95 -9.22
CA ASP A 60 -11.99 -1.75 -8.07
C ASP A 60 -11.99 -2.98 -7.13
N ASN A 61 -11.27 -4.04 -7.52
CA ASN A 61 -11.22 -5.30 -6.80
C ASN A 61 -9.95 -5.41 -5.95
N MET A 62 -10.11 -5.39 -4.64
CA MET A 62 -8.99 -5.52 -3.70
C MET A 62 -8.20 -6.84 -3.89
N LEU A 63 -8.81 -7.94 -4.34
CA LEU A 63 -8.08 -9.18 -4.63
C LEU A 63 -7.17 -9.10 -5.87
N GLU A 64 -7.48 -8.18 -6.78
CA GLU A 64 -6.66 -7.89 -7.96
C GLU A 64 -5.55 -6.88 -7.63
N ALA A 65 -5.75 -6.06 -6.59
CA ALA A 65 -4.72 -5.15 -6.07
C ALA A 65 -3.78 -5.78 -5.03
N MET A 66 -4.09 -7.01 -4.57
CA MET A 66 -3.35 -7.72 -3.54
C MET A 66 -2.59 -8.93 -4.04
N ASP A 67 -1.30 -9.00 -3.69
CA ASP A 67 -0.42 -10.14 -3.94
C ASP A 67 0.42 -10.49 -2.70
N MET A 68 0.51 -11.78 -2.40
CA MET A 68 1.41 -12.27 -1.37
C MET A 68 2.79 -12.44 -1.96
N GLN A 69 3.77 -11.73 -1.42
CA GLN A 69 5.15 -11.76 -1.88
C GLN A 69 5.99 -12.77 -1.10
N LYS A 70 7.23 -12.97 -1.55
CA LYS A 70 8.18 -13.93 -0.95
C LYS A 70 8.57 -13.58 0.50
N ASP A 71 8.37 -12.32 0.89
CA ASP A 71 8.61 -11.82 2.24
C ASP A 71 7.49 -12.15 3.23
N THR A 72 6.45 -12.88 2.78
CA THR A 72 5.27 -13.29 3.57
C THR A 72 4.28 -12.17 3.91
N PHE A 73 4.43 -11.00 3.30
CA PHE A 73 3.44 -9.92 3.39
C PHE A 73 2.47 -9.95 2.20
N TRP A 74 1.27 -9.46 2.44
CA TRP A 74 0.34 -9.08 1.38
C TRP A 74 0.61 -7.64 0.98
N HIS A 75 1.00 -7.42 -0.27
CA HIS A 75 1.25 -6.09 -0.82
C HIS A 75 -0.06 -5.58 -1.40
N ILE A 76 -0.39 -4.33 -1.10
CA ILE A 76 -1.47 -3.58 -1.75
C ILE A 76 -0.83 -2.43 -2.49
N ARG A 77 -1.24 -2.25 -3.74
CA ARG A 77 -0.86 -1.08 -4.54
C ARG A 77 -2.08 -0.20 -4.76
N PHE A 78 -1.90 1.10 -4.58
CA PHE A 78 -2.93 2.10 -4.82
C PHE A 78 -2.27 3.43 -5.20
N SER A 79 -3.06 4.38 -5.68
CA SER A 79 -2.60 5.74 -5.94
C SER A 79 -3.53 6.78 -5.35
N ILE A 80 -2.95 7.89 -4.93
CA ILE A 80 -3.67 9.09 -4.53
C ILE A 80 -3.37 10.19 -5.55
N THR A 81 -4.42 10.75 -6.12
CA THR A 81 -4.32 11.89 -7.04
C THR A 81 -4.58 13.19 -6.30
N VAL A 82 -3.58 14.07 -6.26
CA VAL A 82 -3.68 15.42 -5.72
C VAL A 82 -3.88 16.43 -6.85
N CYS A 83 -4.45 17.59 -6.55
CA CYS A 83 -4.59 18.67 -7.52
C CYS A 83 -4.23 20.01 -6.89
N SER A 84 -3.87 20.98 -7.73
CA SER A 84 -3.73 22.36 -7.29
C SER A 84 -5.11 22.93 -6.91
N GLU A 85 -5.15 23.70 -5.82
CA GLU A 85 -6.36 24.44 -5.42
C GLU A 85 -6.69 25.55 -6.44
N ALA A 86 -5.66 26.12 -7.09
CA ALA A 86 -5.83 27.19 -8.08
C ALA A 86 -6.24 26.68 -9.47
N ASP A 87 -5.97 25.41 -9.77
CA ASP A 87 -6.29 24.78 -11.05
C ASP A 87 -6.47 23.26 -10.89
N GLU A 88 -7.73 22.80 -10.91
CA GLU A 88 -8.05 21.38 -10.78
C GLU A 88 -7.57 20.53 -11.98
N GLN A 89 -7.15 21.14 -13.09
CA GLN A 89 -6.57 20.42 -14.23
C GLN A 89 -5.12 19.99 -13.95
N LEU A 90 -4.42 20.71 -13.06
CA LEU A 90 -3.09 20.34 -12.60
C LEU A 90 -3.21 19.24 -11.55
N LYS A 91 -3.19 17.99 -12.04
CA LYS A 91 -3.28 16.78 -11.22
C LYS A 91 -1.98 16.01 -11.26
N GLU A 92 -1.66 15.38 -10.13
CA GLU A 92 -0.55 14.44 -10.03
C GLU A 92 -1.02 13.20 -9.28
N SER A 93 -0.69 12.02 -9.81
CA SER A 93 -1.01 10.74 -9.19
C SER A 93 0.24 10.12 -8.59
N MET A 94 0.21 9.91 -7.27
CA MET A 94 1.28 9.23 -6.55
C MET A 94 0.91 7.78 -6.31
N SER A 95 1.79 6.83 -6.64
CA SER A 95 1.57 5.41 -6.36
C SER A 95 2.23 4.98 -5.06
N PHE A 96 1.52 4.16 -4.31
CA PHE A 96 1.88 3.66 -2.99
C PHE A 96 1.87 2.14 -2.98
N GLU A 97 2.77 1.58 -2.20
CA GLU A 97 2.75 0.17 -1.83
C GLU A 97 2.75 0.04 -0.31
N ILE A 98 1.78 -0.70 0.23
CA ILE A 98 1.69 -1.03 1.66
C ILE A 98 1.66 -2.54 1.81
N CYS A 99 2.39 -3.05 2.80
CA CYS A 99 2.48 -4.46 3.14
C CYS A 99 1.67 -4.76 4.40
N ILE A 100 0.87 -5.82 4.38
CA ILE A 100 0.06 -6.28 5.52
C ILE A 100 0.48 -7.68 5.93
N LYS A 101 0.56 -7.91 7.25
CA LYS A 101 0.73 -9.24 7.82
C LYS A 101 -0.09 -9.40 9.08
N LYS A 102 -0.92 -10.45 9.15
CA LYS A 102 -1.65 -10.79 10.38
C LYS A 102 -0.74 -11.57 11.32
N LEU A 103 -0.58 -11.09 12.54
CA LEU A 103 0.02 -11.81 13.67
C LEU A 103 -1.08 -12.29 14.63
N PRO A 104 -0.80 -13.18 15.60
CA PRO A 104 -1.83 -13.75 16.47
C PRO A 104 -2.72 -12.68 17.14
N SER A 105 -2.14 -11.59 17.65
CA SER A 105 -2.88 -10.55 18.40
C SER A 105 -3.17 -9.25 17.63
N HIS A 106 -2.52 -9.00 16.50
CA HIS A 106 -2.60 -7.71 15.80
C HIS A 106 -2.21 -7.83 14.33
N PHE A 107 -2.38 -6.76 13.56
CA PHE A 107 -1.83 -6.64 12.21
C PHE A 107 -0.54 -5.82 12.23
N LEU A 108 0.41 -6.21 11.40
CA LEU A 108 1.52 -5.35 11.01
C LEU A 108 1.19 -4.71 9.67
N LEU A 109 1.42 -3.40 9.61
CA LEU A 109 1.36 -2.62 8.39
C LEU A 109 2.75 -2.04 8.15
N SER A 110 3.30 -2.22 6.96
CA SER A 110 4.66 -1.82 6.63
C SER A 110 4.70 -1.03 5.33
N ILE A 111 5.51 0.02 5.31
CA ILE A 111 5.90 0.70 4.08
C ILE A 111 7.27 0.13 3.68
N PRO A 112 7.41 -0.46 2.48
CA PRO A 112 8.66 -1.08 2.03
C PRO A 112 9.87 -0.14 2.17
N ASN A 113 10.94 -0.66 2.79
CA ASN A 113 12.20 0.04 3.04
C ASN A 113 12.12 1.29 3.94
N GLU A 114 11.05 1.43 4.72
CA GLU A 114 10.86 2.62 5.54
C GLU A 114 10.53 2.28 6.99
N ARG A 115 9.28 1.88 7.29
CA ARG A 115 8.81 1.71 8.67
C ARG A 115 7.64 0.74 8.78
N GLU A 116 7.55 0.07 9.94
CA GLU A 116 6.42 -0.78 10.33
C GLU A 116 5.56 -0.14 11.43
N PHE A 117 4.28 -0.49 11.43
CA PHE A 117 3.24 -0.02 12.33
C PHE A 117 2.47 -1.22 12.90
N ILE A 118 2.25 -1.21 14.21
CA ILE A 118 1.41 -2.20 14.88
C ILE A 118 -0.02 -1.68 14.91
N ILE A 119 -0.91 -2.39 14.23
CA ILE A 119 -2.33 -2.05 14.16
C ILE A 119 -3.12 -2.99 15.06
N LEU A 120 -3.64 -2.43 16.15
CA LEU A 120 -4.48 -3.13 17.11
C LEU A 120 -5.95 -3.11 16.66
N GLU A 121 -6.62 -4.23 16.84
CA GLU A 121 -8.07 -4.36 16.72
C GLU A 121 -8.72 -3.81 18.00
N LYS A 122 -9.76 -2.99 17.83
CA LYS A 122 -10.60 -2.38 18.87
C LYS A 122 -12.06 -2.79 18.63
N GLU A 123 -12.93 -2.50 19.60
CA GLU A 123 -14.37 -2.82 19.51
C GLU A 123 -15.05 -2.24 18.25
N GLU A 124 -14.58 -1.08 17.76
CA GLU A 124 -15.14 -0.38 16.61
C GLU A 124 -14.29 -0.51 15.31
N GLY A 125 -13.31 -1.41 15.28
CA GLY A 125 -12.45 -1.64 14.11
C GLY A 125 -10.95 -1.49 14.40
N TYR A 126 -10.18 -1.00 13.43
CA TYR A 126 -8.72 -0.89 13.55
C TYR A 126 -8.27 0.55 13.85
N ASN A 127 -7.21 0.71 14.64
CA ASN A 127 -6.64 2.02 14.91
C ASN A 127 -5.47 2.33 13.96
N PHE A 128 -5.73 3.14 12.92
CA PHE A 128 -4.74 3.56 11.94
C PHE A 128 -4.12 4.95 12.22
N SER A 129 -4.50 5.63 13.31
CA SER A 129 -4.12 7.02 13.57
C SER A 129 -2.62 7.32 13.44
N GLU A 130 -1.75 6.48 14.00
CA GLU A 130 -0.29 6.67 13.87
C GLU A 130 0.18 6.53 12.42
N PHE A 131 -0.32 5.51 11.72
CA PHE A 131 0.01 5.26 10.32
C PHE A 131 -0.47 6.41 9.42
N PHE A 132 -1.71 6.87 9.60
CA PHE A 132 -2.27 7.98 8.83
C PHE A 132 -1.58 9.31 9.10
N SER A 133 -1.26 9.61 10.36
CA SER A 133 -0.48 10.80 10.73
C SER A 133 0.90 10.79 10.06
N TYR A 134 1.55 9.61 10.03
CA TYR A 134 2.82 9.42 9.35
C TYR A 134 2.68 9.66 7.84
N LEU A 135 1.76 8.96 7.18
CA LEU A 135 1.54 9.05 5.74
C LEU A 135 1.25 10.49 5.30
N PHE A 136 0.37 11.19 6.02
CA PHE A 136 0.05 12.59 5.76
C PHE A 136 1.29 13.49 5.85
N THR A 137 2.05 13.34 6.95
CA THR A 137 3.26 14.13 7.18
C THR A 137 4.30 13.88 6.10
N SER A 138 4.52 12.62 5.72
CA SER A 138 5.45 12.24 4.66
C SER A 138 5.05 12.83 3.31
N LEU A 139 3.77 12.78 2.95
CA LEU A 139 3.26 13.33 1.69
C LEU A 139 3.34 14.85 1.64
N LYS A 140 2.95 15.51 2.72
CA LYS A 140 3.05 16.97 2.83
C LYS A 140 4.50 17.43 2.72
N ASN A 141 5.41 16.78 3.45
CA ASN A 141 6.83 17.10 3.41
C ASN A 141 7.47 16.82 2.05
N PHE A 142 6.98 15.81 1.31
CA PHE A 142 7.45 15.54 -0.06
C PHE A 142 7.26 16.78 -0.94
N TYR A 143 6.03 17.32 -0.98
CA TYR A 143 5.71 18.50 -1.78
C TYR A 143 6.35 19.79 -1.27
N GLU A 144 6.40 20.00 0.04
CA GLU A 144 7.01 21.20 0.62
C GLU A 144 8.51 21.29 0.36
N GLN A 145 9.18 20.15 0.12
CA GLN A 145 10.63 20.08 -0.11
C GLN A 145 11.00 19.75 -1.56
N GLU A 146 10.02 19.58 -2.45
CA GLU A 146 10.25 19.06 -3.80
C GLU A 146 11.19 19.96 -4.61
N LEU A 147 10.94 21.27 -4.57
CA LEU A 147 11.78 22.26 -5.26
C LEU A 147 13.22 22.26 -4.73
N GLU A 148 13.41 22.17 -3.42
CA GLU A 148 14.74 22.11 -2.81
C GLU A 148 15.48 20.85 -3.23
N ARG A 149 14.78 19.70 -3.28
CA ARG A 149 15.35 18.43 -3.79
C ARG A 149 15.76 18.57 -5.25
N PHE A 150 14.87 19.08 -6.10
CA PHE A 150 15.14 19.30 -7.52
C PHE A 150 16.37 20.19 -7.75
N LEU A 151 16.48 21.30 -7.00
CA LEU A 151 17.61 22.23 -7.12
C LEU A 151 18.92 21.67 -6.53
N SER A 152 18.83 20.77 -5.56
CA SER A 152 20.00 20.14 -4.93
C SER A 152 20.59 18.98 -5.76
N THR A 153 19.80 18.40 -6.65
CA THR A 153 20.28 17.37 -7.59
C THR A 153 21.09 18.04 -8.71
N ALA A 154 22.42 18.06 -8.58
CA ALA A 154 23.30 18.58 -9.63
C ALA A 154 23.11 17.79 -10.94
N PRO A 155 23.21 18.43 -12.13
CA PRO A 155 23.13 17.74 -13.41
C PRO A 155 24.37 16.86 -13.60
N SER A 156 24.32 15.62 -13.11
CA SER A 156 25.36 14.63 -13.37
C SER A 156 25.19 14.09 -14.78
N THR A 157 26.20 14.36 -15.59
CA THR A 157 26.36 13.78 -16.92
C THR A 157 26.56 12.26 -16.79
N SER A 158 25.90 11.51 -17.66
CA SER A 158 26.07 10.08 -17.97
C SER A 158 25.29 9.03 -17.15
N SER A 159 24.37 8.37 -17.87
CA SER A 159 23.97 6.96 -17.79
C SER A 159 23.29 6.43 -16.52
N GLY A 160 21.96 6.33 -16.57
CA GLY A 160 21.32 5.00 -16.48
C GLY A 160 20.93 4.48 -15.10
N LYS A 161 20.67 5.33 -14.11
CA LYS A 161 19.84 4.94 -12.96
C LYS A 161 18.78 6.00 -12.73
N LYS A 162 17.53 5.66 -13.02
CA LYS A 162 16.36 6.41 -12.55
C LYS A 162 16.53 6.55 -11.04
N GLU A 163 16.76 7.77 -10.57
CA GLU A 163 16.80 8.09 -9.15
C GLU A 163 15.50 7.58 -8.55
N GLN A 164 15.62 6.57 -7.68
CA GLN A 164 14.50 6.04 -6.95
C GLN A 164 13.99 7.16 -6.07
N SER A 165 12.70 7.43 -6.18
CA SER A 165 11.96 8.19 -5.18
C SER A 165 12.39 7.75 -3.79
N PRO A 166 12.67 8.68 -2.87
CA PRO A 166 12.92 8.30 -1.50
C PRO A 166 11.60 7.77 -0.95
N ILE A 167 11.62 6.56 -0.39
CA ILE A 167 10.47 5.81 0.14
C ILE A 167 9.69 5.11 -0.99
N GLY A 168 8.99 4.01 -0.71
CA GLY A 168 8.25 3.17 -1.69
C GLY A 168 7.22 3.87 -2.60
N PHE A 169 7.20 5.20 -2.68
CA PHE A 169 6.51 6.00 -3.67
C PHE A 169 7.11 5.78 -5.05
N ARG A 170 6.42 5.11 -5.97
CA ARG A 170 6.86 5.10 -7.38
C ARG A 170 6.15 6.24 -8.11
N PHE A 171 6.91 7.22 -8.59
CA PHE A 171 6.40 8.20 -9.54
C PHE A 171 6.44 7.57 -10.92
N ASP A 172 5.35 6.93 -11.32
CA ASP A 172 5.15 6.61 -12.72
C ASP A 172 4.53 7.84 -13.39
N VAL A 173 5.34 8.57 -14.17
CA VAL A 173 4.83 9.58 -15.10
C VAL A 173 3.97 8.83 -16.12
N ILE A 174 2.67 9.13 -16.13
CA ILE A 174 1.76 8.67 -17.17
C ILE A 174 2.06 9.53 -18.39
N ASP A 175 2.86 9.01 -19.32
CA ASP A 175 2.96 9.61 -20.66
C ASP A 175 1.65 9.29 -21.41
N ASP A 176 0.95 10.34 -21.86
CA ASP A 176 -0.23 10.29 -22.74
C ASP A 176 0.08 9.68 -24.13
#